data_AF-A0A9E4J6L4-F1
#
_entry.id   AF-A0A9E4J6L4-F1
#
_cell.length_a   1.000
_cell.length_b   1.000
_cell.length_c   1.000
_cell.angle_alpha   90.00
_cell.angle_beta   90.00
_cell.angle_gamma   90.00
#
_symmetry.space_group_name_H-M   'P 1'
#
loop_
_entity.id
_entity.type
_entity.pdbx_description
1 polymer ?
#
loop_
_entity_poly.entity_id
_entity_poly.type
_entity_poly.pdbx_seq_one_letter_code
_entity_poly.pdbx_strand_id
1 'polypeptide(L)'
;MPFLPRRSFTLLVGGLVVFTACKQSATPAPAERVLAEVRGPDGQLRLQVARRGEDHGDERLAWYADAETAGSVQRLAGGAGTASLEGARVSLRRSETRALVMTEDGRVKFTLERRDDHLRVGDADGFPQGRIRRDGASATLHGPGGDLKAAAHVEGERVVVTDRAGTALGYVVGVPGPEEALVAFLPGLRPIEQALLLATPLPAPATP
;
A
#
# COMPACT_ATOMS: atom_id res chain seq x y z
N MET A 1 12.21 -66.50 -63.12
CA MET A 1 10.90 -65.80 -63.29
C MET A 1 9.91 -66.46 -62.34
N PRO A 2 8.96 -65.79 -61.66
CA PRO A 2 8.54 -64.37 -61.62
C PRO A 2 8.74 -63.71 -60.22
N PHE A 3 9.06 -62.41 -60.08
CA PHE A 3 8.22 -61.18 -60.08
C PHE A 3 7.49 -60.82 -58.76
N LEU A 4 8.06 -59.81 -58.06
CA LEU A 4 7.45 -58.57 -57.50
C LEU A 4 6.45 -58.65 -56.29
N PRO A 5 6.07 -57.53 -55.62
CA PRO A 5 6.84 -56.76 -54.62
C PRO A 5 5.91 -56.32 -53.43
N ARG A 6 6.26 -55.21 -52.73
CA ARG A 6 5.46 -54.42 -51.75
C ARG A 6 5.52 -54.93 -50.30
N ARG A 7 5.65 -54.10 -49.25
CA ARG A 7 5.32 -52.68 -49.05
C ARG A 7 6.07 -52.17 -47.81
N SER A 8 6.53 -50.92 -47.89
CA SER A 8 6.98 -50.11 -46.77
C SER A 8 5.88 -49.90 -45.74
N PHE A 9 6.22 -49.97 -44.45
CA PHE A 9 5.48 -49.29 -43.38
C PHE A 9 6.47 -48.65 -42.42
N THR A 10 6.60 -47.34 -42.56
CA THR A 10 7.28 -46.43 -41.65
C THR A 10 6.44 -46.32 -40.38
N LEU A 11 6.98 -46.77 -39.24
CA LEU A 11 6.35 -46.59 -37.93
C LEU A 11 6.89 -45.30 -37.31
N LEU A 12 6.04 -44.28 -37.30
CA LEU A 12 6.31 -42.94 -36.79
C LEU A 12 6.15 -42.97 -35.26
N VAL A 13 7.25 -42.78 -34.53
CA VAL A 13 7.26 -42.65 -33.07
C VAL A 13 6.75 -41.25 -32.72
N GLY A 14 5.46 -41.13 -32.42
CA GLY A 14 4.86 -39.93 -31.88
C GLY A 14 5.17 -39.81 -30.38
N GLY A 15 6.27 -39.13 -30.05
CA GLY A 15 6.56 -38.69 -28.68
C GLY A 15 5.56 -37.61 -28.25
N LEU A 16 4.67 -37.97 -27.33
CA LEU A 16 3.76 -37.06 -26.65
C LEU A 16 4.59 -36.16 -25.71
N VAL A 17 4.88 -34.93 -26.12
CA VAL A 17 5.45 -33.90 -25.24
C VAL A 17 4.31 -33.34 -24.40
N VAL A 18 4.25 -33.74 -23.13
CA VAL A 18 3.37 -33.12 -22.13
C VAL A 18 3.97 -31.76 -21.79
N PHE A 19 3.40 -30.68 -22.33
CA PHE A 19 3.64 -29.34 -21.82
C PHE A 19 2.97 -29.22 -20.45
N THR A 20 3.69 -29.55 -19.39
CA THR A 20 3.39 -29.01 -18.07
C THR A 20 3.56 -27.50 -18.18
N ALA A 21 2.44 -26.79 -18.28
CA ALA A 21 2.39 -25.35 -18.09
C ALA A 21 2.87 -25.07 -16.66
N CYS A 22 4.18 -24.88 -16.48
CA CYS A 22 4.71 -24.18 -15.33
C CYS A 22 3.97 -22.84 -15.31
N LYS A 23 3.13 -22.64 -14.28
CA LYS A 23 2.69 -21.31 -13.87
C LYS A 23 3.98 -20.52 -13.64
N GLN A 24 4.41 -19.79 -14.66
CA GLN A 24 5.32 -18.67 -14.49
C GLN A 24 4.59 -17.73 -13.55
N SER A 25 4.96 -17.78 -12.27
CA SER A 25 4.70 -16.69 -11.34
C SER A 25 5.22 -15.45 -12.06
N ALA A 26 4.30 -14.65 -12.59
CA ALA A 26 4.64 -13.44 -13.29
C ALA A 26 5.33 -12.54 -12.28
N THR A 27 6.67 -12.47 -12.35
CA THR A 27 7.42 -11.47 -11.63
C THR A 27 6.79 -10.13 -12.00
N PRO A 28 6.21 -9.38 -11.04
CA PRO A 28 5.56 -8.13 -11.36
C PRO A 28 6.60 -7.24 -12.07
N ALA A 29 6.22 -6.71 -13.24
CA ALA A 29 7.07 -5.80 -13.99
C ALA A 29 7.53 -4.68 -13.05
N PRO A 30 8.82 -4.32 -13.03
CA PRO A 30 9.34 -3.30 -12.14
C PRO A 30 8.58 -1.99 -12.40
N ALA A 31 8.03 -1.43 -11.32
CA ALA A 31 7.39 -0.14 -11.30
C ALA A 31 8.29 0.96 -11.91
N GLU A 32 7.83 1.65 -12.96
CA GLU A 32 8.61 2.71 -13.63
C GLU A 32 8.88 3.93 -12.73
N ARG A 33 8.03 4.16 -11.72
CA ARG A 33 8.28 5.17 -10.68
C ARG A 33 7.64 4.78 -9.35
N VAL A 34 8.50 4.43 -8.40
CA VAL A 34 8.11 4.18 -7.01
C VAL A 34 7.70 5.49 -6.35
N LEU A 35 6.52 5.50 -5.74
CA LEU A 35 6.01 6.64 -4.98
C LEU A 35 6.37 6.51 -3.51
N ALA A 36 6.17 5.33 -2.94
CA ALA A 36 6.50 5.05 -1.56
C ALA A 36 6.93 3.60 -1.36
N GLU A 37 7.86 3.38 -0.43
CA GLU A 37 8.21 2.05 0.06
C GLU A 37 8.11 2.03 1.57
N VAL A 38 7.45 1.01 2.12
CA VAL A 38 7.53 0.67 3.53
C VAL A 38 8.49 -0.48 3.67
N ARG A 39 9.48 -0.31 4.54
CA ARG A 39 10.50 -1.32 4.84
C ARG A 39 10.49 -1.64 6.33
N GLY A 40 10.75 -2.90 6.64
CA GLY A 40 10.91 -3.36 8.02
C GLY A 40 12.19 -2.82 8.66
N PRO A 41 12.40 -3.08 9.96
CA PRO A 41 13.63 -2.69 10.65
C PRO A 41 14.87 -3.45 10.15
N ASP A 42 14.65 -4.59 9.52
CA ASP A 42 15.63 -5.42 8.80
C ASP A 42 15.95 -4.90 7.39
N GLY A 43 15.28 -3.83 6.94
CA GLY A 43 15.41 -3.27 5.59
C GLY A 43 14.66 -4.03 4.51
N GLN A 44 13.96 -5.13 4.85
CA GLN A 44 13.17 -5.88 3.89
C GLN A 44 11.97 -5.06 3.42
N LEU A 45 11.68 -5.11 2.12
CA LEU A 45 10.51 -4.47 1.54
C LEU A 45 9.24 -5.15 2.07
N ARG A 46 8.32 -4.36 2.64
CA ARG A 46 7.03 -4.82 3.17
C ARG A 46 5.86 -4.34 2.31
N LEU A 47 6.02 -3.17 1.69
CA LEU A 47 5.03 -2.60 0.79
C LEU A 47 5.72 -1.65 -0.18
N GLN A 48 5.34 -1.68 -1.44
CA GLN A 48 5.70 -0.69 -2.43
C GLN A 48 4.43 -0.15 -3.08
N VAL A 49 4.35 1.17 -3.26
CA VAL A 49 3.31 1.85 -4.02
C VAL A 49 3.98 2.56 -5.20
N ALA A 50 3.44 2.36 -6.40
CA ALA A 50 4.07 2.81 -7.62
C ALA A 50 3.05 3.22 -8.69
N ARG A 51 3.49 4.04 -9.65
CA ARG A 51 2.71 4.31 -10.86
C ARG A 51 2.76 3.12 -11.82
N ARG A 52 1.64 2.88 -12.51
CA ARG A 52 1.53 1.83 -13.53
C ARG A 52 1.39 2.45 -14.93
N GLY A 53 2.46 2.40 -15.73
CA GLY A 53 2.47 2.81 -17.14
C GLY A 53 2.33 4.32 -17.40
N GLU A 54 2.12 4.67 -18.68
CA GLU A 54 2.06 6.04 -19.22
C GLU A 54 0.67 6.71 -19.16
N ASP A 55 -0.32 6.13 -18.47
CA ASP A 55 -1.68 6.69 -18.45
C ASP A 55 -1.73 8.02 -17.67
N HIS A 56 -1.87 9.11 -18.41
CA HIS A 56 -1.99 10.49 -17.90
C HIS A 56 -3.44 10.91 -17.56
N GLY A 57 -4.40 9.98 -17.57
CA GLY A 57 -5.83 10.28 -17.42
C GLY A 57 -6.45 9.92 -16.08
N ASP A 58 -6.06 8.79 -15.49
CA ASP A 58 -6.62 8.27 -14.24
C ASP A 58 -5.46 7.85 -13.33
N GLU A 59 -5.30 8.48 -12.15
CA GLU A 59 -4.20 8.20 -11.20
C GLU A 59 -4.31 6.80 -10.56
N ARG A 60 -4.21 5.75 -11.36
CA ARG A 60 -4.14 4.35 -10.94
C ARG A 60 -2.69 4.02 -10.59
N LEU A 61 -2.53 3.61 -9.35
CA LEU A 61 -1.29 3.13 -8.77
C LEU A 61 -1.37 1.61 -8.62
N ALA A 62 -0.22 0.96 -8.71
CA ALA A 62 -0.07 -0.43 -8.30
C ALA A 62 0.55 -0.45 -6.90
N TRP A 63 0.19 -1.47 -6.12
CA TRP A 63 0.85 -1.73 -4.86
C TRP A 63 1.18 -3.22 -4.72
N TYR A 64 2.27 -3.50 -4.03
CA TYR A 64 2.84 -4.84 -3.88
C TYR A 64 3.37 -4.99 -2.46
N ALA A 65 2.92 -6.00 -1.74
CA ALA A 65 3.48 -6.35 -0.43
C ALA A 65 4.44 -7.55 -0.53
N ASP A 66 4.08 -8.52 -1.37
CA ASP A 66 4.87 -9.69 -1.70
C ASP A 66 4.43 -10.26 -3.07
N ALA A 67 4.90 -11.46 -3.43
CA ALA A 67 4.61 -12.09 -4.72
C ALA A 67 3.14 -12.52 -4.89
N GLU A 68 2.42 -12.72 -3.79
CA GLU A 68 1.03 -13.19 -3.78
C GLU A 68 0.05 -12.05 -3.44
N THR A 69 0.52 -11.02 -2.75
CA THR A 69 -0.27 -9.91 -2.25
C THR A 69 0.04 -8.63 -3.01
N ALA A 70 -0.78 -8.33 -4.02
CA ALA A 70 -0.68 -7.12 -4.83
C ALA A 70 -2.05 -6.64 -5.30
N GLY A 71 -2.13 -5.38 -5.71
CA GLY A 71 -3.37 -4.82 -6.24
C GLY A 71 -3.21 -3.46 -6.88
N SER A 72 -4.34 -2.79 -7.07
CA SER A 72 -4.40 -1.42 -7.55
C SER A 72 -5.03 -0.48 -6.52
N VAL A 73 -4.55 0.76 -6.52
CA VAL A 73 -5.15 1.89 -5.82
C VAL A 73 -5.51 2.92 -6.88
N GLN A 74 -6.77 3.35 -6.93
CA GLN A 74 -7.17 4.49 -7.73
C GLN A 74 -7.21 5.72 -6.83
N ARG A 75 -6.39 6.73 -7.13
CA ARG A 75 -6.57 8.06 -6.53
C ARG A 75 -7.71 8.78 -7.26
N LEU A 76 -8.54 9.45 -6.49
CA LEU A 76 -9.67 10.23 -6.96
C LEU A 76 -9.41 11.71 -6.72
N ALA A 77 -10.02 12.56 -7.54
CA ALA A 77 -9.98 14.01 -7.40
C ALA A 77 -10.40 14.43 -5.97
N GLY A 78 -9.70 15.42 -5.41
CA GLY A 78 -9.93 15.88 -4.03
C GLY A 78 -9.18 15.09 -2.95
N GLY A 79 -8.21 14.26 -3.31
CA GLY A 79 -7.36 13.55 -2.35
C GLY A 79 -8.13 12.47 -1.59
N ALA A 80 -8.97 11.74 -2.32
CA ALA A 80 -9.63 10.50 -1.91
C ALA A 80 -9.06 9.34 -2.76
N GLY A 81 -9.38 8.09 -2.44
CA GLY A 81 -9.00 6.95 -3.25
C GLY A 81 -9.84 5.72 -2.96
N THR A 82 -9.77 4.75 -3.86
CA THR A 82 -10.36 3.42 -3.66
C THR A 82 -9.32 2.36 -3.97
N ALA A 83 -9.28 1.31 -3.16
CA ALA A 83 -8.45 0.13 -3.40
C ALA A 83 -9.31 -1.12 -3.25
N SER A 84 -9.09 -2.11 -4.10
CA SER A 84 -9.80 -3.40 -4.02
C SER A 84 -8.81 -4.55 -4.04
N LEU A 85 -9.04 -5.53 -3.18
CA LEU A 85 -8.28 -6.79 -3.14
C LEU A 85 -9.24 -7.92 -2.82
N GLU A 86 -9.19 -9.02 -3.59
CA GLU A 86 -9.82 -10.31 -3.25
C GLU A 86 -11.23 -10.25 -2.63
N GLY A 87 -12.15 -9.51 -3.25
CA GLY A 87 -13.54 -9.42 -2.77
C GLY A 87 -13.77 -8.44 -1.61
N ALA A 88 -12.72 -7.88 -1.00
CA ALA A 88 -12.81 -6.76 -0.07
C ALA A 88 -12.69 -5.43 -0.83
N ARG A 89 -13.63 -4.51 -0.57
CA ARG A 89 -13.58 -3.16 -1.13
C ARG A 89 -13.22 -2.15 -0.06
N VAL A 90 -11.98 -1.67 -0.09
CA VAL A 90 -11.51 -0.60 0.78
C VAL A 90 -11.65 0.74 0.05
N SER A 91 -12.28 1.72 0.67
CA SER A 91 -12.30 3.07 0.14
C SER A 91 -11.86 4.07 1.18
N LEU A 92 -11.19 5.12 0.74
CA LEU A 92 -10.75 6.24 1.55
C LEU A 92 -11.34 7.49 0.92
N ARG A 93 -12.40 8.01 1.54
CA ARG A 93 -13.11 9.17 1.00
C ARG A 93 -12.83 10.41 1.83
N ARG A 94 -12.80 11.56 1.18
CA ARG A 94 -12.84 12.84 1.89
C ARG A 94 -14.30 13.16 2.22
N SER A 95 -14.58 13.41 3.50
CA SER A 95 -15.88 13.88 3.99
C SER A 95 -16.09 15.36 3.68
N GLU A 96 -17.32 15.84 3.87
CA GLU A 96 -17.66 17.28 3.78
C GLU A 96 -16.84 18.13 4.76
N THR A 97 -16.54 17.57 5.94
CA THR A 97 -15.66 18.16 6.96
C THR A 97 -14.17 18.04 6.63
N ARG A 98 -13.81 17.62 5.41
CA ARG A 98 -12.43 17.40 4.93
C ARG A 98 -11.63 16.31 5.63
N ALA A 99 -12.19 15.61 6.61
CA ALA A 99 -11.63 14.39 7.19
C ALA A 99 -11.57 13.27 6.15
N LEU A 100 -10.54 12.42 6.23
CA LEU A 100 -10.49 11.16 5.48
C LEU A 100 -11.23 10.08 6.26
N VAL A 101 -12.08 9.33 5.58
CA VAL A 101 -12.88 8.24 6.16
C VAL A 101 -12.53 6.97 5.40
N MET A 102 -11.88 6.02 6.09
CA MET A 102 -11.65 4.70 5.53
C MET A 102 -12.88 3.83 5.77
N THR A 103 -13.34 3.16 4.73
CA THR A 103 -14.41 2.18 4.81
C THR A 103 -13.99 0.87 4.18
N GLU A 104 -14.50 -0.23 4.72
CA GLU A 104 -14.41 -1.57 4.15
C GLU A 104 -15.83 -2.13 4.04
N ASP A 105 -16.20 -2.57 2.83
CA ASP A 105 -17.52 -3.14 2.54
C ASP A 105 -18.68 -2.26 3.05
N GLY A 106 -18.52 -0.95 2.89
CA GLY A 106 -19.49 0.07 3.28
C GLY A 106 -19.51 0.45 4.76
N ARG A 107 -18.69 -0.18 5.61
CA ARG A 107 -18.56 0.13 7.04
C ARG A 107 -17.34 0.99 7.30
N VAL A 108 -17.46 2.00 8.15
CA VAL A 108 -16.31 2.82 8.56
C VAL A 108 -15.34 1.96 9.37
N LYS A 109 -14.05 2.02 9.03
CA LYS A 109 -12.98 1.38 9.79
C LYS A 109 -12.31 2.38 10.73
N PHE A 110 -11.92 3.54 10.19
CA PHE A 110 -11.35 4.64 10.95
C PHE A 110 -11.44 5.96 10.18
N THR A 111 -11.14 7.05 10.89
CA THR A 111 -11.14 8.42 10.37
C THR A 111 -9.81 9.11 10.67
N LEU A 112 -9.36 9.97 9.76
CA LEU A 112 -8.26 10.90 9.96
C LEU A 112 -8.77 12.31 9.78
N GLU A 113 -8.65 13.12 10.82
CA GLU A 113 -9.17 14.49 10.83
C GLU A 113 -8.08 15.45 11.29
N ARG A 114 -7.83 16.51 10.52
CA ARG A 114 -6.95 17.58 10.98
C ARG A 114 -7.71 18.43 11.98
N ARG A 115 -7.15 18.58 13.17
CA ARG A 115 -7.51 19.57 14.19
C ARG A 115 -6.32 20.51 14.34
N ASP A 116 -6.55 21.80 14.51
CA ASP A 116 -5.57 22.87 14.76
C ASP A 116 -4.09 22.47 14.49
N ASP A 117 -3.43 21.83 15.46
CA ASP A 117 -2.02 21.44 15.43
C ASP A 117 -1.73 19.94 15.23
N HIS A 118 -2.73 19.07 15.09
CA HIS A 118 -2.55 17.62 15.06
C HIS A 118 -3.54 16.88 14.15
N LEU A 119 -3.16 15.69 13.69
CA LEU A 119 -4.05 14.76 13.01
C LEU A 119 -4.67 13.81 14.05
N ARG A 120 -5.98 13.87 14.23
CA ARG A 120 -6.73 12.92 15.04
C ARG A 120 -7.00 11.64 14.26
N VAL A 121 -6.73 10.51 14.89
CA VAL A 121 -7.11 9.17 14.43
C VAL A 121 -8.33 8.74 15.25
N GLY A 122 -9.46 8.49 14.59
CA GLY A 122 -10.69 8.01 15.24
C GLY A 122 -11.13 6.65 14.70
N ASP A 123 -11.84 5.85 15.49
CA ASP A 123 -12.43 4.59 15.02
C ASP A 123 -13.73 4.79 14.21
N ALA A 124 -14.44 3.69 13.98
CA ALA A 124 -15.72 3.64 13.26
C ALA A 124 -16.83 4.47 13.93
N ASP A 125 -16.82 4.55 15.27
CA ASP A 125 -17.81 5.27 16.08
C ASP A 125 -17.38 6.72 16.35
N GLY A 126 -16.19 7.12 15.86
CA GLY A 126 -15.62 8.45 16.04
C GLY A 126 -14.90 8.63 17.38
N PHE A 127 -14.72 7.57 18.17
CA PHE A 127 -13.91 7.66 19.39
C PHE A 127 -12.44 7.87 19.03
N PRO A 128 -11.72 8.73 19.76
CA PRO A 128 -10.33 8.99 19.48
C PRO A 128 -9.48 7.76 19.79
N GLN A 129 -8.76 7.26 18.80
CA GLN A 129 -7.80 6.16 18.90
C GLN A 129 -6.35 6.67 19.00
N GLY A 130 -6.11 7.91 18.58
CA GLY A 130 -4.84 8.57 18.78
C GLY A 130 -4.76 9.95 18.16
N ARG A 131 -3.62 10.59 18.34
CA ARG A 131 -3.28 11.85 17.68
C ARG A 131 -1.85 11.83 17.21
N ILE A 132 -1.62 12.32 16.00
CA ILE A 132 -0.30 12.52 15.41
C ILE A 132 0.00 14.01 15.44
N ARG A 133 1.10 14.41 16.08
CA ARG A 133 1.54 15.80 16.14
C ARG A 133 2.89 15.93 15.46
N ARG A 134 3.00 16.87 14.52
CA ARG A 134 4.25 17.18 13.83
C ARG A 134 5.01 18.27 14.57
N ASP A 135 6.32 18.09 14.66
CA ASP A 135 7.27 19.10 15.13
C ASP A 135 8.48 19.11 14.18
N GLY A 136 8.46 20.03 13.22
CA GLY A 136 9.48 20.17 12.17
C GLY A 136 9.67 18.90 11.33
N ALA A 137 10.86 18.30 11.47
CA ALA A 137 11.29 17.07 10.79
C ALA A 137 10.91 15.78 11.56
N SER A 138 10.11 15.90 12.61
CA SER A 138 9.63 14.78 13.42
C SER A 138 8.11 14.81 13.60
N ALA A 139 7.54 13.69 13.97
CA ALA A 139 6.16 13.58 14.43
C ALA A 139 6.03 12.51 15.51
N THR A 140 5.01 12.62 16.36
CA THR A 140 4.71 11.65 17.42
C THR A 140 3.27 11.21 17.36
N LEU A 141 3.04 9.91 17.53
CA LEU A 141 1.72 9.30 17.69
C LEU A 141 1.47 9.03 19.17
N HIS A 142 0.45 9.68 19.72
CA HIS A 142 -0.03 9.42 21.08
C HIS A 142 -1.35 8.65 21.04
N GLY A 143 -1.52 7.71 21.97
CA GLY A 143 -2.77 6.99 22.17
C GLY A 143 -3.84 7.86 22.86
N PRO A 144 -5.04 7.30 23.12
CA PRO A 144 -6.15 8.05 23.72
C PRO A 144 -5.85 8.54 25.14
N GLY A 145 -5.02 7.80 25.89
CA GLY A 145 -4.54 8.18 27.23
C GLY A 145 -3.38 9.17 27.23
N GLY A 146 -2.95 9.65 26.05
CA GLY A 146 -1.82 10.58 25.91
C GLY A 146 -0.45 9.92 25.92
N ASP A 147 -0.37 8.59 26.09
CA ASP A 147 0.88 7.85 26.08
C ASP A 147 1.48 7.78 24.67
N LEU A 148 2.81 7.93 24.58
CA LEU A 148 3.54 7.81 23.33
C LEU A 148 3.44 6.36 22.81
N LYS A 149 3.01 6.20 21.57
CA LYS A 149 2.94 4.91 20.88
C LYS A 149 4.08 4.72 19.90
N ALA A 150 4.32 5.75 19.09
CA ALA A 150 5.37 5.74 18.07
C ALA A 150 5.87 7.16 17.80
N ALA A 151 7.09 7.26 17.29
CA ALA A 151 7.67 8.50 16.79
C ALA A 151 8.22 8.27 15.38
N ALA A 152 8.18 9.31 14.55
CA ALA A 152 8.80 9.30 13.24
C ALA A 152 9.72 10.50 13.07
N HIS A 153 10.87 10.29 12.44
CA HIS A 153 11.83 11.35 12.17
C HIS A 153 12.48 11.15 10.80
N VAL A 154 12.76 12.26 10.13
CA VAL A 154 13.42 12.26 8.83
C VAL A 154 14.91 11.95 9.00
N GLU A 155 15.40 10.94 8.28
CA GLU A 155 16.81 10.58 8.18
C GLU A 155 17.21 10.51 6.70
N GLY A 156 17.81 11.58 6.18
CA GLY A 156 18.16 11.66 4.76
C GLY A 156 16.90 11.57 3.88
N GLU A 157 16.83 10.56 3.01
CA GLU A 157 15.74 10.35 2.06
C GLU A 157 14.61 9.44 2.58
N ARG A 158 14.68 9.01 3.84
CA ARG A 158 13.69 8.15 4.47
C ARG A 158 13.15 8.78 5.75
N VAL A 159 12.00 8.30 6.18
CA VAL A 159 11.44 8.58 7.49
C VAL A 159 11.46 7.30 8.32
N VAL A 160 12.22 7.29 9.41
CA VAL A 160 12.29 6.15 10.33
C VAL A 160 11.16 6.23 11.33
N VAL A 161 10.48 5.12 11.59
CA VAL A 161 9.43 5.01 12.61
C VAL A 161 9.94 4.13 13.74
N THR A 162 9.81 4.62 14.96
CA THR A 162 10.21 3.94 16.19
C THR A 162 9.02 3.78 17.12
N ASP A 163 9.06 2.74 17.95
CA ASP A 163 8.09 2.56 19.03
C ASP A 163 8.42 3.45 20.25
N ARG A 164 7.62 3.34 21.30
CA ARG A 164 7.83 4.07 22.57
C ARG A 164 9.18 3.81 23.25
N ALA A 165 9.82 2.67 22.98
CA ALA A 165 11.12 2.30 23.55
C ALA A 165 12.28 2.77 22.66
N GLY A 166 12.00 3.44 21.54
CA GLY A 166 12.98 3.85 20.54
C GLY A 166 13.42 2.70 19.62
N THR A 167 12.73 1.56 19.65
CA THR A 167 13.02 0.43 18.76
C THR A 167 12.44 0.73 17.39
N ALA A 168 13.25 0.59 16.33
CA ALA A 168 12.77 0.78 14.96
C ALA A 168 11.66 -0.22 14.62
N LEU A 169 10.51 0.29 14.20
CA LEU A 169 9.42 -0.48 13.59
C LEU A 169 9.65 -0.66 12.09
N GLY A 170 10.39 0.26 11.48
CA GLY A 170 10.69 0.27 10.06
C GLY A 170 10.93 1.69 9.56
N TYR A 171 10.86 1.88 8.25
CA TYR A 171 10.98 3.20 7.63
C TYR A 171 10.20 3.30 6.34
N VAL A 172 9.89 4.53 5.94
CA VAL A 172 9.22 4.84 4.69
C VAL A 172 10.13 5.67 3.79
N VAL A 173 10.25 5.30 2.52
CA VAL A 173 10.96 6.04 1.47
C VAL A 173 9.94 6.70 0.55
N GLY A 174 10.22 7.89 0.02
CA GLY A 174 9.39 8.55 -1.00
C GLY A 174 8.15 9.30 -0.47
N VAL A 175 7.87 9.23 0.83
CA VAL A 175 6.78 10.00 1.46
C VAL A 175 7.17 11.47 1.72
N PRO A 176 6.18 12.38 1.73
CA PRO A 176 6.44 13.81 1.89
C PRO A 176 6.74 14.25 3.33
N GLY A 177 6.49 13.44 4.36
CA GLY A 177 6.68 13.86 5.75
C GLY A 177 6.53 12.78 6.82
N PRO A 178 6.84 13.14 8.09
CA PRO A 178 6.80 12.21 9.22
C PRO A 178 5.38 11.82 9.68
N GLU A 179 4.37 12.63 9.38
CA GLU A 179 2.97 12.27 9.67
C GLU A 179 2.49 11.14 8.77
N GLU A 180 2.80 11.22 7.46
CA GLU A 180 2.48 10.19 6.48
C GLU A 180 3.12 8.85 6.84
N ALA A 181 4.37 8.88 7.32
CA ALA A 181 5.04 7.69 7.82
C ALA A 181 4.32 7.09 9.03
N LEU A 182 3.94 7.90 10.03
CA LEU A 182 3.20 7.40 11.19
C LEU A 182 1.83 6.82 10.83
N VAL A 183 1.12 7.45 9.88
CA VAL A 183 -0.17 6.93 9.39
C VAL A 183 0.00 5.55 8.75
N ALA A 184 1.08 5.32 8.00
CA ALA A 184 1.37 4.02 7.41
C ALA A 184 1.70 2.93 8.45
N PHE A 185 2.13 3.33 9.65
CA PHE A 185 2.46 2.44 10.78
C PHE A 185 1.36 2.39 11.85
N LEU A 186 0.13 2.85 11.57
CA LEU A 186 -0.97 2.68 12.51
C LEU A 186 -1.21 1.19 12.80
N PRO A 187 -1.47 0.81 14.06
CA PRO A 187 -1.69 -0.59 14.42
C PRO A 187 -2.88 -1.21 13.67
N GLY A 188 -2.72 -2.46 13.20
CA GLY A 188 -3.82 -3.23 12.59
C GLY A 188 -4.14 -2.87 11.13
N LEU A 189 -3.31 -2.05 10.48
CA LEU A 189 -3.45 -1.81 9.05
C LEU A 189 -2.99 -3.01 8.22
N ARG A 190 -3.78 -3.36 7.21
CA ARG A 190 -3.41 -4.31 6.16
C ARG A 190 -2.61 -3.60 5.06
N PRO A 191 -1.82 -4.33 4.25
CA PRO A 191 -1.04 -3.74 3.17
C PRO A 191 -1.86 -2.88 2.19
N ILE A 192 -3.07 -3.30 1.82
CA ILE A 192 -3.97 -2.51 0.95
C ILE A 192 -4.38 -1.17 1.57
N GLU A 193 -4.56 -1.12 2.90
CA GLU A 193 -4.96 0.08 3.61
C GLU A 193 -3.78 1.04 3.76
N GLN A 194 -2.60 0.50 4.07
CA GLN A 194 -1.35 1.24 4.05
C GLN A 194 -1.09 1.84 2.67
N ALA A 195 -1.25 1.07 1.59
CA ALA A 195 -1.08 1.54 0.23
C ALA A 195 -2.03 2.69 -0.10
N LEU A 196 -3.30 2.56 0.30
CA LEU A 196 -4.31 3.58 0.08
C LEU A 196 -4.01 4.88 0.84
N LEU A 197 -3.50 4.78 2.08
CA LEU A 197 -3.07 5.94 2.87
C LEU A 197 -1.83 6.61 2.27
N LEU A 198 -0.82 5.82 1.88
CA LEU A 198 0.41 6.33 1.25
C LEU A 198 0.14 6.99 -0.11
N ALA A 199 -0.87 6.51 -0.83
CA ALA A 199 -1.34 7.11 -2.06
C ALA A 199 -2.15 8.40 -1.84
N THR A 200 -2.64 8.66 -0.64
CA THR A 200 -3.64 9.71 -0.40
C THR A 200 -3.09 10.83 0.48
N PRO A 201 -3.07 12.09 0.01
CA PRO A 201 -2.62 13.21 0.83
C PRO A 201 -3.47 13.37 2.09
N LEU A 202 -2.79 13.52 3.24
CA LEU A 202 -3.46 13.73 4.53
C LEU A 202 -4.29 15.02 4.53
N PRO A 203 -5.28 15.14 5.43
CA PRO A 203 -5.98 16.40 5.65
C PRO A 203 -5.00 17.52 5.99
N ALA A 204 -4.99 18.56 5.15
CA ALA A 204 -4.26 19.79 5.38
C ALA A 204 -4.97 20.65 6.45
N PRO A 205 -4.23 21.50 7.19
CA PRO A 205 -4.86 22.54 8.01
C PRO A 205 -5.75 23.43 7.14
N ALA A 206 -6.83 23.95 7.73
CA ALA A 206 -7.63 24.94 7.05
C ALA A 206 -6.74 26.17 6.76
N THR A 207 -6.62 26.54 5.49
CA THR A 207 -5.99 27.81 5.12
C THR A 207 -6.85 28.94 5.74
N PRO A 208 -6.26 29.86 6.52
CA PRO A 208 -6.98 31.00 7.09
C PRO A 208 -7.51 31.95 5.99
#